data_AF-A0A423VNC3-F1
#
_entry.id   AF-A0A423VNC3-F1
#
_cell.length_a   1.000
_cell.length_b   1.000
_cell.length_c   1.000
_cell.angle_alpha   90.00
_cell.angle_beta   90.00
_cell.angle_gamma   90.00
#
_symmetry.space_group_name_H-M   'P 1'
#
loop_
_entity.id
_entity.type
_entity.pdbx_description
1 polymer ?
#
loop_
_entity_poly.entity_id
_entity_poly.type
_entity_poly.pdbx_seq_one_letter_code
_entity_poly.pdbx_strand_id
1 'polypeptide(L)'
;IGQMLASKLGNASMGMRVHYYDVARLPPADEARLGVARFHDTLRGLMGASDCVVVCTPARPDGAPLVTRQALGWIKPGARLVNVARGSLVDEDALADALECGRVSAAGLDVHADEPRVSRRLLRFAGVDIASAGAGAGELVAGGGDDGNERSVNPGRVMLTCHNAGGTVETHVGFEELAMRNIMAVLGGEKAITPVNMHSLKLRDSKL
;
A
#
# COMPACT_ATOMS: atom_id res chain seq x y z
N ILE A 1 7.16 -8.83 3.31
CA ILE A 1 5.70 -8.71 3.05
C ILE A 1 5.34 -9.33 1.70
N GLY A 2 5.88 -8.87 0.57
CA GLY A 2 5.54 -9.39 -0.76
C GLY A 2 5.62 -10.91 -0.93
N GLN A 3 6.69 -11.56 -0.45
CA GLN A 3 6.82 -13.03 -0.50
C GLN A 3 5.71 -13.76 0.30
N MET A 4 5.26 -13.21 1.42
CA MET A 4 4.19 -13.81 2.23
C MET A 4 2.83 -13.69 1.52
N LEU A 5 2.58 -12.55 0.87
CA LEU A 5 1.41 -12.37 0.00
C LEU A 5 1.44 -13.38 -1.15
N ALA A 6 2.58 -13.51 -1.84
CA ALA A 6 2.77 -14.48 -2.91
C ALA A 6 2.48 -15.91 -2.45
N SER A 7 2.98 -16.32 -1.29
CA SER A 7 2.74 -17.65 -0.72
C SER A 7 1.25 -17.88 -0.39
N LYS A 8 0.56 -16.90 0.18
CA LYS A 8 -0.87 -17.01 0.53
C LYS A 8 -1.79 -17.02 -0.71
N LEU A 9 -1.51 -16.18 -1.69
CA LEU A 9 -2.33 -16.04 -2.90
C LEU A 9 -2.05 -17.14 -3.94
N GLY A 10 -0.81 -17.61 -3.98
CA GLY A 10 -0.35 -18.64 -4.92
C GLY A 10 -0.58 -20.08 -4.47
N ASN A 11 -1.06 -20.30 -3.24
CA ASN A 11 -1.33 -21.66 -2.76
C ASN A 11 -2.50 -22.32 -3.52
N ALA A 12 -2.67 -23.63 -3.33
CA ALA A 12 -3.70 -24.40 -4.02
C ALA A 12 -5.14 -23.96 -3.72
N SER A 13 -5.38 -23.28 -2.59
CA SER A 13 -6.72 -22.82 -2.20
C SER A 13 -7.15 -21.57 -2.97
N MET A 14 -6.22 -20.63 -3.18
CA MET A 14 -6.49 -19.39 -3.91
C MET A 14 -6.18 -19.51 -5.41
N GLY A 15 -5.21 -20.37 -5.78
CA GLY A 15 -4.90 -20.72 -7.16
C GLY A 15 -4.45 -19.54 -8.04
N MET A 16 -4.03 -18.42 -7.46
CA MET A 16 -3.67 -17.24 -8.25
C MET A 16 -2.29 -17.42 -8.90
N ARG A 17 -2.18 -16.98 -10.15
CA ARG A 17 -0.87 -16.80 -10.80
C ARG A 17 -0.22 -15.54 -10.24
N VAL A 18 0.90 -15.70 -9.55
CA VAL A 18 1.59 -14.57 -8.92
C VAL A 18 2.61 -13.99 -9.89
N HIS A 19 2.54 -12.68 -10.09
CA HIS A 19 3.55 -11.92 -10.82
C HIS A 19 4.18 -10.90 -9.87
N TYR A 20 5.47 -10.63 -10.02
CA TYR A 20 6.14 -9.62 -9.19
C TYR A 20 7.15 -8.80 -9.98
N TYR A 21 7.39 -7.58 -9.50
CA TYR A 21 8.44 -6.67 -9.95
C TYR A 21 9.12 -6.14 -8.70
N ASP A 22 10.44 -6.12 -8.72
CA ASP A 22 11.27 -5.54 -7.66
C ASP A 22 12.59 -5.06 -8.29
N VAL A 23 13.25 -4.09 -7.67
CA VAL A 23 14.57 -3.59 -8.10
C VAL A 23 15.64 -4.68 -7.98
N ALA A 24 15.47 -5.59 -7.02
CA ALA A 24 16.30 -6.76 -6.83
C ALA A 24 15.46 -8.02 -7.04
N ARG A 25 15.78 -8.78 -8.09
CA ARG A 25 15.13 -10.07 -8.35
C ARG A 25 15.38 -11.03 -7.19
N LEU A 26 14.37 -11.81 -6.83
CA LEU A 26 14.54 -12.87 -5.84
C LEU A 26 15.56 -13.90 -6.32
N PRO A 27 16.37 -14.47 -5.42
CA PRO A 27 17.20 -15.61 -5.75
C PRO A 27 16.38 -16.75 -6.36
N PRO A 28 16.91 -17.52 -7.34
CA PRO A 28 16.17 -18.61 -7.97
C PRO A 28 15.60 -19.64 -6.99
N ALA A 29 16.29 -19.90 -5.88
CA ALA A 29 15.82 -20.79 -4.83
C ALA A 29 14.53 -20.29 -4.15
N ASP A 30 14.41 -18.97 -3.92
CA ASP A 30 13.20 -18.37 -3.36
C ASP A 30 12.05 -18.33 -4.36
N GLU A 31 12.34 -18.06 -5.64
CA GLU A 31 11.33 -18.15 -6.71
C GLU A 31 10.78 -19.58 -6.82
N ALA A 32 11.65 -20.59 -6.78
CA ALA A 32 11.27 -22.00 -6.82
C ALA A 32 10.46 -22.41 -5.59
N ARG A 33 10.84 -21.94 -4.39
CA ARG A 33 10.09 -22.18 -3.15
C ARG A 33 8.69 -21.59 -3.18
N LEU A 34 8.53 -20.41 -3.79
CA LEU A 34 7.20 -19.81 -3.99
C LEU A 34 6.40 -20.52 -5.10
N GLY A 35 7.07 -21.21 -6.03
CA GLY A 35 6.50 -22.11 -7.03
C GLY A 35 5.63 -21.46 -8.11
N VAL A 36 5.16 -20.23 -7.88
CA VAL A 36 4.11 -19.57 -8.67
C VAL A 36 4.44 -18.13 -9.07
N ALA A 37 5.59 -17.59 -8.64
CA ALA A 37 5.94 -16.19 -8.83
C ALA A 37 6.72 -15.98 -10.14
N ARG A 38 6.10 -15.27 -11.10
CA ARG A 38 6.76 -14.84 -12.35
C ARG A 38 7.32 -13.43 -12.19
N PHE A 39 8.63 -13.30 -12.31
CA PHE A 39 9.32 -12.01 -12.36
C PHE A 39 9.02 -11.24 -13.64
N HIS A 40 8.98 -9.92 -13.53
CA HIS A 40 8.99 -8.96 -14.65
C HIS A 40 10.13 -7.98 -14.45
N ASP A 41 10.87 -7.67 -15.52
CA ASP A 41 12.00 -6.71 -15.46
C ASP A 41 11.54 -5.25 -15.36
N THR A 42 10.27 -4.97 -15.62
CA THR A 42 9.72 -3.61 -15.61
C THR A 42 8.36 -3.55 -14.92
N LEU A 43 8.09 -2.41 -14.26
CA LEU A 43 6.77 -2.13 -13.69
C LEU A 43 5.67 -2.20 -14.75
N ARG A 44 5.93 -1.70 -15.97
CA ARG A 44 5.00 -1.77 -17.09
C ARG A 44 4.63 -3.22 -17.45
N GLY A 45 5.62 -4.12 -17.48
CA GLY A 45 5.39 -5.55 -17.73
C GLY A 45 4.50 -6.19 -16.68
N LEU A 46 4.74 -5.88 -15.39
CA LEU A 46 3.89 -6.34 -14.29
C LEU A 46 2.46 -5.80 -14.42
N MET A 47 2.31 -4.48 -14.58
CA MET A 47 1.01 -3.81 -14.64
C MET A 47 0.14 -4.35 -15.80
N GLY A 48 0.75 -4.60 -16.97
CA GLY A 48 0.06 -5.14 -18.13
C GLY A 48 -0.30 -6.64 -18.03
N ALA A 49 0.36 -7.39 -17.14
CA ALA A 49 0.11 -8.82 -16.96
C ALA A 49 -0.90 -9.14 -15.84
N SER A 50 -1.14 -8.20 -14.93
CA SER A 50 -1.88 -8.41 -13.69
C SER A 50 -3.33 -7.93 -13.74
N ASP A 51 -4.25 -8.75 -13.24
CA ASP A 51 -5.67 -8.40 -13.06
C ASP A 51 -5.94 -7.80 -11.65
N CYS A 52 -4.99 -7.99 -10.74
CA CYS A 52 -4.95 -7.40 -9.40
C CYS A 52 -3.49 -7.03 -9.08
N VAL A 53 -3.24 -5.78 -8.71
CA VAL A 53 -1.91 -5.26 -8.39
C VAL A 53 -1.89 -4.90 -6.91
N VAL A 54 -0.94 -5.46 -6.15
CA VAL A 54 -0.75 -5.13 -4.73
C VAL A 54 0.57 -4.40 -4.53
N VAL A 55 0.50 -3.18 -4.02
CA VAL A 55 1.66 -2.35 -3.67
C VAL A 55 2.09 -2.69 -2.25
N CYS A 56 3.29 -3.26 -2.12
CA CYS A 56 3.87 -3.70 -0.84
C CYS A 56 5.38 -3.40 -0.74
N THR A 57 5.82 -2.31 -1.40
CA THR A 57 7.22 -1.87 -1.47
C THR A 57 7.47 -0.64 -0.57
N PRO A 58 8.70 -0.37 -0.10
CA PRO A 58 9.00 0.85 0.64
C PRO A 58 8.74 2.12 -0.20
N ALA A 59 8.49 3.25 0.48
CA ALA A 59 8.44 4.55 -0.19
C ALA A 59 9.79 4.87 -0.84
N ARG A 60 9.75 5.56 -1.98
CA ARG A 60 10.96 6.03 -2.64
C ARG A 60 11.63 7.12 -1.79
N PRO A 61 12.97 7.22 -1.78
CA PRO A 61 13.67 8.27 -1.05
C PRO A 61 13.30 9.69 -1.48
N ASP A 62 12.90 9.86 -2.74
CA ASP A 62 12.46 11.13 -3.34
C ASP A 62 10.99 11.48 -2.99
N GLY A 63 10.26 10.58 -2.31
CA GLY A 63 8.85 10.74 -2.00
C GLY A 63 7.92 10.65 -3.21
N ALA A 64 8.44 10.36 -4.41
CA ALA A 64 7.64 10.33 -5.62
C ALA A 64 6.72 9.10 -5.66
N PRO A 65 5.51 9.23 -6.23
CA PRO A 65 4.62 8.10 -6.44
C PRO A 65 5.20 7.09 -7.43
N LEU A 66 5.11 5.81 -7.10
CA LEU A 66 5.43 4.71 -8.00
C LEU A 66 4.28 4.45 -8.97
N VAL A 67 3.05 4.47 -8.45
CA VAL A 67 1.81 4.29 -9.20
C VAL A 67 1.28 5.65 -9.59
N THR A 68 1.85 6.19 -10.66
CA THR A 68 1.45 7.46 -11.28
C THR A 68 0.28 7.27 -12.26
N ARG A 69 -0.27 8.37 -12.81
CA ARG A 69 -1.19 8.33 -13.96
C ARG A 69 -0.67 7.48 -15.12
N GLN A 70 0.63 7.58 -15.43
CA GLN A 70 1.24 6.81 -16.51
C GLN A 70 1.23 5.31 -16.18
N ALA A 71 1.58 4.94 -14.94
CA ALA A 71 1.59 3.56 -14.50
C ALA A 71 0.18 2.95 -14.51
N LEU A 72 -0.81 3.70 -14.04
CA LEU A 72 -2.24 3.34 -14.13
C LEU A 72 -2.70 3.18 -15.58
N GLY A 73 -2.12 3.92 -16.52
CA GLY A 73 -2.36 3.74 -17.96
C GLY A 73 -1.85 2.40 -18.53
N TRP A 74 -0.93 1.71 -17.85
CA TRP A 74 -0.43 0.39 -18.24
C TRP A 74 -1.22 -0.78 -17.65
N ILE A 75 -2.03 -0.52 -16.63
CA ILE A 75 -2.84 -1.56 -16.00
C ILE A 75 -3.88 -2.09 -16.99
N LYS A 76 -4.19 -3.38 -16.89
CA LYS A 76 -5.27 -3.97 -17.68
C LYS A 76 -6.60 -3.24 -17.38
N PRO A 77 -7.43 -2.97 -18.40
CA PRO A 77 -8.78 -2.46 -18.17
C PRO A 77 -9.57 -3.38 -17.22
N GLY A 78 -10.19 -2.80 -16.19
CA GLY A 78 -10.96 -3.54 -15.20
C GLY A 78 -10.11 -4.23 -14.11
N ALA A 79 -8.80 -4.00 -14.07
CA ALA A 79 -7.94 -4.50 -13.00
C ALA A 79 -8.22 -3.81 -11.66
N ARG A 80 -7.78 -4.45 -10.57
CA ARG A 80 -7.88 -3.94 -9.19
C ARG A 80 -6.53 -3.48 -8.67
N LEU A 81 -6.53 -2.45 -7.83
CA LEU A 81 -5.32 -1.95 -7.16
C LEU A 81 -5.48 -2.06 -5.64
N VAL A 82 -4.46 -2.56 -4.96
CA VAL A 82 -4.41 -2.60 -3.49
C VAL A 82 -3.13 -1.92 -3.01
N ASN A 83 -3.21 -1.04 -2.02
CA ASN A 83 -2.04 -0.44 -1.38
C ASN A 83 -2.05 -0.71 0.12
N VAL A 84 -1.03 -1.44 0.59
CA VAL A 84 -0.80 -1.78 2.01
C VAL A 84 0.59 -1.32 2.48
N ALA A 85 1.23 -0.42 1.72
CA ALA A 85 2.59 0.01 1.97
C ALA A 85 2.65 1.44 2.52
N ARG A 86 2.62 2.44 1.63
CA ARG A 86 2.64 3.87 1.97
C ARG A 86 1.73 4.61 1.01
N GLY A 87 0.96 5.57 1.50
CA GLY A 87 0.05 6.35 0.67
C GLY A 87 0.76 7.11 -0.44
N SER A 88 1.95 7.65 -0.16
CA SER A 88 2.78 8.38 -1.13
C SER A 88 3.21 7.56 -2.36
N LEU A 89 3.07 6.23 -2.34
CA LEU A 89 3.39 5.39 -3.50
C LEU A 89 2.33 5.47 -4.60
N VAL A 90 1.13 5.96 -4.30
CA VAL A 90 0.02 6.05 -5.25
C VAL A 90 -0.38 7.51 -5.41
N ASP A 91 -0.46 7.97 -6.65
CA ASP A 91 -1.11 9.22 -7.00
C ASP A 91 -2.63 9.03 -6.88
N GLU A 92 -3.21 9.45 -5.75
CA GLU A 92 -4.62 9.24 -5.43
C GLU A 92 -5.57 9.96 -6.38
N ASP A 93 -5.19 11.12 -6.92
CA ASP A 93 -5.98 11.84 -7.90
C ASP A 93 -5.97 11.10 -9.25
N ALA A 94 -4.82 10.59 -9.67
CA ALA A 94 -4.74 9.74 -10.84
C ALA A 94 -5.50 8.42 -10.66
N LEU A 95 -5.50 7.84 -9.46
CA LEU A 95 -6.29 6.66 -9.14
C LEU A 95 -7.79 6.96 -9.21
N ALA A 96 -8.24 8.09 -8.67
CA ALA A 96 -9.64 8.51 -8.76
C ALA A 96 -10.07 8.69 -10.22
N ASP A 97 -9.24 9.32 -11.06
CA ASP A 97 -9.49 9.41 -12.51
C ASP A 97 -9.58 8.02 -13.18
N ALA A 98 -8.70 7.10 -12.80
CA ALA A 98 -8.68 5.74 -13.34
C ALA A 98 -9.93 4.93 -12.93
N LEU A 99 -10.46 5.17 -11.73
CA LEU A 99 -11.74 4.61 -11.26
C LEU A 99 -12.92 5.23 -12.02
N GLU A 100 -12.94 6.55 -12.19
CA GLU A 100 -13.96 7.31 -12.91
C GLU A 100 -14.09 6.87 -14.38
N CYS A 101 -12.97 6.68 -15.08
CA CYS A 101 -12.97 6.20 -16.47
C CYS A 101 -13.08 4.68 -16.63
N GLY A 102 -13.17 3.93 -15.52
CA GLY A 102 -13.32 2.46 -15.54
C GLY A 102 -12.04 1.69 -15.90
N ARG A 103 -10.88 2.37 -15.99
CA ARG A 103 -9.59 1.71 -16.19
C ARG A 103 -9.27 0.78 -15.01
N VAL A 104 -9.47 1.26 -13.79
CA VAL A 104 -9.40 0.46 -12.57
C VAL A 104 -10.83 0.13 -12.15
N SER A 105 -11.15 -1.15 -11.94
CA SER A 105 -12.51 -1.55 -11.54
C SER A 105 -12.77 -1.25 -10.06
N ALA A 106 -11.78 -1.50 -9.20
CA ALA A 106 -11.89 -1.27 -7.76
C ALA A 106 -10.51 -1.05 -7.12
N ALA A 107 -10.47 -0.40 -5.96
CA ALA A 107 -9.26 -0.21 -5.18
C ALA A 107 -9.44 -0.53 -3.68
N GLY A 108 -8.37 -1.01 -3.03
CA GLY A 108 -8.30 -1.21 -1.58
C GLY A 108 -7.10 -0.49 -1.00
N LEU A 109 -7.31 0.50 -0.14
CA LEU A 109 -6.23 1.32 0.42
C LEU A 109 -6.24 1.25 1.95
N ASP A 110 -5.17 0.74 2.52
CA ASP A 110 -4.92 0.83 3.96
C ASP A 110 -4.21 2.13 4.35
N VAL A 111 -3.51 2.72 3.40
CA VAL A 111 -2.64 3.88 3.61
C VAL A 111 -3.02 5.00 2.66
N HIS A 112 -2.91 6.25 3.12
CA HIS A 112 -3.36 7.45 2.39
C HIS A 112 -2.22 8.46 2.26
N ALA A 113 -2.22 9.25 1.19
CA ALA A 113 -1.12 10.17 0.87
C ALA A 113 -0.96 11.29 1.91
N ASP A 114 -2.05 11.68 2.56
CA ASP A 114 -2.12 12.79 3.53
C ASP A 114 -2.79 12.36 4.84
N GLU A 115 -2.36 11.22 5.40
CA GLU A 115 -2.91 10.71 6.66
C GLU A 115 -2.87 11.74 7.81
N PRO A 116 -3.94 11.85 8.62
CA PRO A 116 -5.12 10.97 8.66
C PRO A 116 -6.24 11.38 7.69
N ARG A 117 -6.02 12.37 6.82
CA ARG A 117 -7.01 12.80 5.83
C ARG A 117 -7.03 11.82 4.66
N VAL A 118 -8.24 11.52 4.20
CA VAL A 118 -8.48 10.65 3.06
C VAL A 118 -9.04 11.49 1.91
N SER A 119 -8.65 11.18 0.68
CA SER A 119 -9.16 11.87 -0.51
C SER A 119 -10.69 11.83 -0.58
N ARG A 120 -11.31 13.01 -0.69
CA ARG A 120 -12.77 13.15 -0.88
C ARG A 120 -13.25 12.43 -2.14
N ARG A 121 -12.41 12.39 -3.18
CA ARG A 121 -12.76 11.69 -4.43
C ARG A 121 -12.85 10.19 -4.21
N LEU A 122 -11.91 9.63 -3.45
CA LEU A 122 -11.91 8.20 -3.13
C LEU A 122 -13.05 7.82 -2.17
N LEU A 123 -13.42 8.71 -1.25
CA LEU A 123 -14.57 8.53 -0.34
C LEU A 123 -15.90 8.36 -1.10
N ARG A 124 -16.12 9.11 -2.20
CA ARG A 124 -17.31 8.91 -3.05
C ARG A 124 -17.40 7.49 -3.61
N PHE A 125 -16.28 6.93 -4.09
CA PHE A 125 -16.26 5.55 -4.58
C PHE A 125 -16.40 4.50 -3.47
N ALA A 126 -16.16 4.87 -2.21
CA ALA A 126 -16.43 4.04 -1.05
C ALA A 126 -17.90 4.12 -0.58
N GLY A 127 -18.73 4.94 -1.24
CA GLY A 127 -20.12 5.17 -0.82
C GLY A 127 -20.24 6.02 0.44
N VAL A 128 -19.22 6.83 0.72
CA VAL A 128 -19.23 7.80 1.83
C VAL A 128 -19.57 9.18 1.26
N ASP A 129 -20.82 9.60 1.47
CA ASP A 129 -21.28 10.93 1.09
C ASP A 129 -20.76 11.97 2.09
N ILE A 130 -19.91 12.87 1.62
CA ILE A 130 -19.42 14.02 2.40
C ILE A 130 -20.21 15.27 2.02
N ALA A 131 -21.53 15.16 1.87
CA ALA A 131 -22.39 16.33 1.85
C ALA A 131 -22.51 16.81 3.31
N SER A 132 -21.87 17.93 3.66
CA SER A 132 -21.92 18.65 4.96
C SER A 132 -20.82 18.43 6.02
N ALA A 133 -19.59 18.04 5.67
CA ALA A 133 -18.45 18.23 6.61
C ALA A 133 -18.02 19.71 6.68
N GLY A 134 -18.91 20.56 7.20
CA GLY A 134 -18.52 21.77 7.92
C GLY A 134 -17.77 21.36 9.19
N ALA A 135 -16.84 22.21 9.63
CA ALA A 135 -15.96 21.96 10.76
C ALA A 135 -16.69 21.40 12.01
N GLY A 136 -16.47 20.13 12.33
CA GLY A 136 -17.04 19.50 13.52
C GLY A 136 -16.99 17.98 13.41
N ALA A 137 -16.34 17.33 14.36
CA ALA A 137 -16.21 15.88 14.40
C ALA A 137 -17.58 15.18 14.54
N GLY A 138 -17.76 14.10 13.78
CA GLY A 138 -18.64 12.98 14.13
C GLY A 138 -20.09 13.07 13.67
N GLU A 139 -20.38 12.59 12.46
CA GLU A 139 -21.38 11.53 12.19
C GLU A 139 -21.40 11.23 10.69
N LEU A 140 -21.20 9.96 10.33
CA LEU A 140 -21.39 9.47 8.97
C LEU A 140 -22.89 9.18 8.80
N VAL A 141 -23.62 10.14 8.23
CA VAL A 141 -25.03 9.93 7.87
C VAL A 141 -25.09 9.38 6.45
N ALA A 142 -25.64 8.17 6.29
CA ALA A 142 -26.06 7.66 4.99
C ALA A 142 -27.27 8.48 4.53
N GLY A 143 -27.04 9.48 3.66
CA GLY A 143 -28.08 10.40 3.21
C GLY A 143 -27.93 10.71 1.74
N GLY A 144 -28.78 10.10 0.91
CA GLY A 144 -28.90 10.41 -0.51
C GLY A 144 -29.40 11.84 -0.74
N GLY A 145 -28.62 12.61 -1.49
CA GLY A 145 -28.98 13.93 -2.01
C GLY A 145 -28.64 13.99 -3.50
N ASP A 146 -29.67 14.21 -4.31
CA ASP A 146 -29.64 14.40 -5.76
C ASP A 146 -29.32 15.87 -6.06
N ASP A 147 -28.04 16.18 -6.33
CA ASP A 147 -27.63 17.46 -6.90
C ASP A 147 -27.06 17.23 -8.31
N GLY A 148 -27.82 17.69 -9.29
CA GLY A 148 -27.64 17.43 -10.72
C GLY A 148 -26.25 17.80 -11.29
N ASN A 149 -25.76 16.89 -12.13
CA ASN A 149 -24.56 16.93 -13.00
C ASN A 149 -23.28 16.23 -12.50
N GLU A 150 -23.32 15.49 -11.40
CA GLU A 150 -22.26 14.50 -11.12
C GLU A 150 -22.57 13.18 -11.83
N ARG A 151 -21.63 12.66 -12.64
CA ARG A 151 -21.74 11.30 -13.18
C ARG A 151 -21.98 10.37 -12.01
N SER A 152 -23.12 9.66 -12.01
CA SER A 152 -23.47 8.65 -11.01
C SER A 152 -22.24 7.77 -10.72
N VAL A 153 -21.64 7.99 -9.56
CA VAL A 153 -20.52 7.19 -9.08
C VAL A 153 -21.14 5.90 -8.55
N ASN A 154 -20.75 4.75 -9.09
CA ASN A 154 -21.18 3.46 -8.54
C ASN A 154 -20.47 3.24 -7.19
N PRO A 155 -21.17 3.32 -6.05
CA PRO A 155 -20.56 3.19 -4.73
C PRO A 155 -20.11 1.76 -4.46
N GLY A 156 -19.13 1.57 -3.56
CA GLY A 156 -18.62 0.25 -3.17
C GLY A 156 -17.48 -0.28 -4.06
N ARG A 157 -16.90 0.55 -4.91
CA ARG A 157 -15.72 0.21 -5.73
C ARG A 157 -14.41 0.46 -4.99
N VAL A 158 -14.43 1.17 -3.87
CA VAL A 158 -13.24 1.46 -3.07
C VAL A 158 -13.44 1.01 -1.64
N MET A 159 -12.47 0.26 -1.11
CA MET A 159 -12.35 -0.08 0.30
C MET A 159 -11.23 0.76 0.92
N LEU A 160 -11.53 1.44 2.03
CA LEU A 160 -10.58 2.31 2.75
C LEU A 160 -10.45 1.79 4.19
N THR A 161 -9.22 1.56 4.65
CA THR A 161 -8.91 1.25 6.05
C THR A 161 -7.96 2.30 6.64
N CYS A 162 -7.73 2.23 7.94
CA CYS A 162 -7.09 3.29 8.73
C CYS A 162 -5.66 2.94 9.15
N HIS A 163 -4.82 2.55 8.19
CA HIS A 163 -3.42 2.19 8.37
C HIS A 163 -3.23 1.13 9.46
N ASN A 164 -4.02 0.06 9.39
CA ASN A 164 -4.13 -0.94 10.44
C ASN A 164 -3.55 -2.31 10.05
N ALA A 165 -2.83 -2.43 8.92
CA ALA A 165 -2.22 -3.70 8.49
C ALA A 165 -1.28 -4.33 9.53
N GLY A 166 -0.67 -3.52 10.42
CA GLY A 166 0.15 -3.99 11.55
C GLY A 166 -0.53 -3.87 12.92
N GLY A 167 -1.83 -3.56 12.97
CA GLY A 167 -2.54 -3.11 14.16
C GLY A 167 -3.01 -4.19 15.13
N THR A 168 -2.57 -5.45 14.98
CA THR A 168 -2.97 -6.51 15.91
C THR A 168 -2.19 -6.42 17.21
N VAL A 169 -2.80 -6.86 18.33
CA VAL A 169 -2.15 -6.86 19.65
C VAL A 169 -0.82 -7.63 19.60
N GLU A 170 -0.80 -8.80 18.97
CA GLU A 170 0.38 -9.64 18.84
C GLU A 170 1.49 -8.94 18.05
N THR A 171 1.12 -8.20 16.99
CA THR A 171 2.09 -7.48 16.16
C THR A 171 2.67 -6.28 16.92
N HIS A 172 1.84 -5.53 17.65
CA HIS A 172 2.28 -4.43 18.49
C HIS A 172 3.22 -4.90 19.61
N VAL A 173 2.88 -5.99 20.31
CA VAL A 173 3.76 -6.58 21.32
C VAL A 173 5.11 -6.96 20.71
N GLY A 174 5.12 -7.58 19.52
CA GLY A 174 6.36 -7.90 18.82
C GLY A 174 7.20 -6.68 18.45
N PHE A 175 6.57 -5.58 18.03
CA PHE A 175 7.27 -4.32 17.73
C PHE A 175 7.87 -3.70 18.99
N GLU A 176 7.10 -3.63 20.07
CA GLU A 176 7.52 -3.08 21.35
C GLU A 176 8.67 -3.90 21.96
N GLU A 177 8.56 -5.23 21.95
CA GLU A 177 9.61 -6.12 22.41
C GLU A 177 10.90 -5.91 21.62
N LEU A 178 10.83 -5.91 20.28
CA LEU A 178 12.01 -5.72 19.43
C LEU A 178 12.63 -4.33 19.63
N ALA A 179 11.80 -3.30 19.80
CA ALA A 179 12.27 -1.93 20.08
C ALA A 179 13.05 -1.88 21.41
N MET A 180 12.49 -2.44 22.48
CA MET A 180 13.15 -2.48 23.79
C MET A 180 14.42 -3.33 23.76
N ARG A 181 14.41 -4.49 23.09
CA ARG A 181 15.61 -5.32 22.92
C ARG A 181 16.72 -4.60 22.17
N ASN A 182 16.38 -3.84 21.13
CA ASN A 182 17.35 -2.98 20.43
C ASN A 182 17.93 -1.90 21.35
N ILE A 183 17.08 -1.21 22.13
CA ILE A 183 17.52 -0.17 23.07
C ILE A 183 18.47 -0.75 24.11
N MET A 184 18.09 -1.88 24.73
CA MET A 184 18.90 -2.52 25.75
C MET A 184 20.24 -3.03 25.21
N ALA A 185 20.27 -3.59 23.99
CA ALA A 185 21.51 -4.01 23.35
C ALA A 185 22.47 -2.82 23.17
N VAL A 186 21.99 -1.71 22.61
CA VAL A 186 22.81 -0.52 22.38
C VAL A 186 23.29 0.11 23.68
N LEU A 187 22.41 0.25 24.69
CA LEU A 187 22.78 0.81 25.99
C LEU A 187 23.73 -0.11 26.78
N GLY A 188 23.67 -1.43 26.53
CA GLY A 188 24.60 -2.42 27.08
C GLY A 188 25.96 -2.46 26.39
N GLY A 189 26.19 -1.63 25.36
CA GLY A 189 27.44 -1.61 24.58
C GLY A 189 27.50 -2.66 23.47
N GLU A 190 26.41 -3.39 23.23
CA GLU A 190 26.28 -4.31 22.10
C GLU A 190 25.82 -3.58 20.83
N LYS A 191 25.86 -4.28 19.69
CA LYS A 191 25.31 -3.77 18.44
C LYS A 191 23.78 -3.84 18.50
N ALA A 192 23.11 -2.89 17.84
CA ALA A 192 21.67 -3.00 17.59
C ALA A 192 21.36 -4.32 16.84
N ILE A 193 20.22 -4.92 17.17
CA ILE A 193 19.75 -6.20 16.64
C ILE A 193 19.25 -6.03 15.20
N THR A 194 18.45 -4.98 14.94
CA THR A 194 17.92 -4.67 13.60
C THR A 194 18.27 -3.23 13.19
N PRO A 195 19.56 -2.91 12.99
CA PRO A 195 20.00 -1.57 12.66
C PRO A 195 19.49 -1.16 11.27
N VAL A 196 18.85 0.00 11.20
CA VAL A 196 18.49 0.67 9.95
C VAL A 196 19.15 2.05 9.91
N ASN A 197 19.41 2.58 8.72
CA ASN A 197 20.00 3.91 8.53
C ASN A 197 21.30 4.15 9.30
N MET A 198 22.14 3.12 9.47
CA MET A 198 23.45 3.26 10.12
C MET A 198 24.31 4.33 9.47
N HIS A 199 24.16 4.53 8.16
CA HIS A 199 24.82 5.59 7.40
C HIS A 199 24.45 7.02 7.88
N SER A 200 23.30 7.20 8.52
CA SER A 200 22.83 8.48 9.05
C SER A 200 23.34 8.75 10.48
N LEU A 201 23.86 7.74 11.17
CA LEU A 201 24.48 7.91 12.47
C LEU A 201 25.89 8.46 12.28
N LYS A 202 26.04 9.78 12.41
CA LYS A 202 27.35 10.39 12.66
C LYS A 202 27.78 9.96 14.05
N LEU A 203 28.53 8.86 14.15
CA LEU A 203 29.24 8.53 15.38
C LEU A 203 30.14 9.73 15.67
N ARG A 204 29.83 10.48 16.74
CA ARG A 204 30.83 11.38 17.33
C ARG A 204 31.94 10.45 17.80
N ASP A 205 33.15 10.64 17.29
CA ASP A 205 34.36 10.04 17.85
C ASP A 205 34.50 10.51 19.30
N SER A 206 33.81 9.82 20.21
CA SER A 206 33.96 10.05 21.63
C SER A 206 35.18 9.27 22.08
N LYS A 207 36.30 9.99 22.17
CA LYS A 207 37.32 9.71 23.17
C LYS A 207 36.63 9.71 24.54
N LEU A 208 36.41 8.53 25.09
CA LEU A 208 36.23 8.26 26.52
C LEU A 208 37.13 7.08 26.86
#